data_AF-A0A3D2SCC0-F1
#
_entry.id   AF-A0A3D2SCC0-F1
#
_cell.length_a   1.000
_cell.length_b   1.000
_cell.length_c   1.000
_cell.angle_alpha   90.00
_cell.angle_beta   90.00
_cell.angle_gamma   90.00
#
_symmetry.space_group_name_H-M   'P 1'
#
loop_
_entity.id
_entity.type
_entity.pdbx_description
1 polymer ?
#
loop_
_entity_poly.entity_id
_entity_poly.type
_entity_poly.pdbx_seq_one_letter_code
_entity_poly.pdbx_strand_id
1 'polypeptide(L)' 'MITMYIYILDTLADWELGYVTSELNSGRFFKKDAQRISLKTVSCSKEPIRTMG' A
#
# COMPACT_ATOMS: atom_id res chain seq x y z
N MET A 1 -14.39 7.60 4.48
CA MET A 1 -13.34 6.90 3.72
C MET A 1 -11.99 7.31 4.28
N ILE A 2 -11.11 6.36 4.63
CA ILE A 2 -9.75 6.67 5.08
C ILE A 2 -8.81 6.49 3.89
N THR A 3 -7.89 7.43 3.68
CA THR A 3 -6.82 7.28 2.69
C THR A 3 -5.50 7.00 3.40
N MET A 4 -4.89 5.88 3.05
CA MET A 4 -3.57 5.49 3.54
C MET A 4 -2.56 5.66 2.41
N TYR A 5 -1.43 6.27 2.75
CA TYR A 5 -0.35 6.52 1.81
C TYR A 5 0.83 5.61 2.16
N ILE A 6 1.32 4.88 1.17
CA ILE A 6 2.55 4.10 1.25
C ILE A 6 3.61 4.87 0.49
N TYR A 7 4.68 5.26 1.18
CA TYR A 7 5.83 5.83 0.52
C TYR A 7 6.62 4.73 -0.19
N ILE A 8 6.88 4.91 -1.48
CA ILE A 8 7.68 4.02 -2.31
C ILE A 8 8.93 4.76 -2.79
N LEU A 9 10.02 4.02 -2.96
CA LEU A 9 11.32 4.52 -3.38
C LEU A 9 12.06 3.43 -4.14
N ASP A 10 13.06 3.83 -4.93
CA ASP A 10 13.99 2.86 -5.51
C ASP A 10 14.62 2.01 -4.42
N THR A 11 14.79 0.72 -4.70
CA THR A 11 15.29 -0.29 -3.76
C THR A 11 14.37 -0.55 -2.56
N LEU A 12 13.09 -0.18 -2.63
CA LEU A 12 12.11 -0.68 -1.66
C LEU A 12 12.09 -2.22 -1.68
N ALA A 13 12.24 -2.82 -0.51
CA ALA A 13 12.01 -4.24 -0.27
C ALA A 13 10.49 -4.51 -0.25
N ASP A 14 9.92 -4.83 -1.42
CA ASP A 14 8.48 -5.00 -1.62
C ASP A 14 7.86 -6.10 -0.74
N TRP A 15 8.65 -7.11 -0.36
CA TRP A 15 8.24 -8.16 0.57
C TRP A 15 7.91 -7.65 1.98
N GLU A 16 8.49 -6.56 2.44
CA GLU A 16 8.21 -6.00 3.79
C GLU A 16 6.75 -5.55 3.92
N LEU A 17 6.16 -5.08 2.82
CA LEU A 17 4.80 -4.55 2.77
C LEU A 17 3.79 -5.51 2.11
N GLY A 18 4.24 -6.66 1.59
CA GLY A 18 3.40 -7.57 0.82
C GLY A 18 2.14 -8.04 1.56
N TYR A 19 2.28 -8.46 2.82
CA TYR A 19 1.14 -8.89 3.63
C TYR A 19 0.16 -7.75 3.91
N VAL A 20 0.66 -6.61 4.40
CA VAL A 20 -0.22 -5.50 4.82
C VAL A 20 -0.93 -4.86 3.62
N THR A 21 -0.25 -4.70 2.49
CA THR A 21 -0.83 -4.16 1.26
C THR A 21 -1.92 -5.07 0.70
N SER A 22 -1.71 -6.40 0.72
CA SER A 22 -2.69 -7.39 0.27
C SER A 22 -3.96 -7.37 1.11
N GLU A 23 -3.84 -7.37 2.44
CA GLU A 23 -5.02 -7.39 3.32
C GLU A 23 -5.76 -6.05 3.34
N LEU A 24 -5.04 -4.92 3.30
CA LEU A 24 -5.68 -3.59 3.24
C LEU A 24 -6.38 -3.35 1.91
N ASN A 25 -5.79 -3.79 0.79
CA ASN A 25 -6.38 -3.61 -0.53
C ASN A 25 -7.57 -4.54 -0.76
N SER A 26 -7.50 -5.79 -0.28
CA SER A 26 -8.62 -6.74 -0.40
C SER A 26 -9.75 -6.44 0.59
N GLY A 27 -9.43 -5.97 1.80
CA GLY A 27 -10.40 -5.73 2.88
C GLY A 27 -11.13 -6.99 3.36
N ARG A 28 -10.65 -8.19 2.97
CA ARG A 28 -11.38 -9.46 3.12
C ARG A 28 -11.64 -9.90 4.56
N PHE A 29 -10.88 -9.35 5.51
CA PHE A 29 -10.99 -9.64 6.94
C PHE A 29 -11.42 -8.43 7.77
N PHE A 30 -11.93 -7.38 7.13
CA PHE A 30 -12.40 -6.22 7.86
C PHE A 30 -13.65 -6.57 8.68
N LYS A 31 -13.80 -5.89 9.83
CA LYS A 31 -15.02 -5.98 10.64
C LYS A 31 -16.22 -5.61 9.76
N LYS A 32 -17.39 -6.19 10.06
CA LYS A 32 -18.63 -5.78 9.43
C LYS A 32 -18.83 -4.27 9.61
N ASP A 33 -19.23 -3.60 8.54
CA ASP A 33 -19.44 -2.15 8.48
C ASP A 33 -18.18 -1.30 8.76
N ALA A 34 -16.99 -1.90 8.65
CA ALA A 34 -15.74 -1.15 8.71
C ALA A 34 -15.65 -0.11 7.60
N GLN A 35 -15.03 1.02 7.92
CA GLN A 35 -14.81 2.10 6.97
C GLN A 35 -13.92 1.62 5.80
N ARG A 36 -14.32 1.98 4.58
CA ARG A 36 -13.51 1.72 3.39
C ARG A 36 -12.17 2.44 3.48
N ILE A 37 -11.10 1.71 3.15
CA ILE A 37 -9.74 2.22 3.04
C ILE A 37 -9.40 2.36 1.56
N SER A 38 -8.74 3.46 1.20
CA SER A 38 -8.10 3.65 -0.09
C SER A 38 -6.61 3.67 0.13
N LEU A 39 -5.92 2.72 -0.48
CA LEU A 39 -4.47 2.63 -0.48
C LEU A 39 -3.92 3.41 -1.69
N LYS A 40 -2.98 4.30 -1.44
CA LYS A 40 -2.29 5.07 -2.49
C LYS A 40 -0.79 4.97 -2.28
N THR A 41 -0.04 4.81 -3.36
CA THR A 41 1.40 4.94 -3.32
C THR A 41 1.80 6.39 -3.59
N VAL A 42 2.86 6.85 -2.92
CA VAL A 42 3.45 8.18 -3.08
C VAL A 42 4.96 8.06 -3.12
N SER A 43 5.63 8.94 -3.84
CA SER A 43 7.09 8.96 -3.99
C SER A 43 7.59 10.40 -3.99
N CYS A 44 8.90 10.60 -3.95
CA CYS A 44 9.55 11.90 -4.10
C CYS A 44 9.32 12.53 -5.48
N SER A 45 8.98 11.73 -6.49
CA SER A 45 8.62 12.16 -7.84
C SER A 45 7.48 11.31 -8.41
N LYS A 46 7.09 11.57 -9.67
CA LYS A 46 6.14 10.72 -10.42
C LYS A 46 6.84 9.70 -11.31
N GLU A 47 8.17 9.67 -11.30
CA GLU A 47 8.93 8.70 -12.07
C GLU A 47 8.71 7.29 -11.53
N PRO A 48 8.74 6.25 -12.39
CA PRO A 48 8.70 4.87 -11.93
C PRO A 48 9.86 4.58 -10.98
N ILE A 49 9.60 3.76 -9.95
CA ILE A 49 10.62 3.22 -9.06
C ILE A 49 10.88 1.76 -9.38
N ARG A 50 12.07 1.27 -9.03
CA ARG A 50 12.42 -0.14 -9.09
C ARG A 50 12.59 -0.71 -7.68
N THR A 51 11.75 -1.67 -7.31
CA THR A 51 11.84 -2.44 -6.07
C THR A 51 13.05 -3.39 -6.08
N MET A 52 13.36 -3.98 -4.93
CA MET A 52 14.38 -5.04 -4.85
C MET A 52 13.92 -6.36 -5.50
N GLY A 53 12.62 -6.65 -5.49
CA GLY A 53 11.98 -7.76 -6.22
C GLY A 53 11.59 -7.41 -7.64
#